data_AF-A0A2G1Z1H6-F1
#
_entry.id   AF-A0A2G1Z1H6-F1
#
_cell.length_a   1.000
_cell.length_b   1.000
_cell.length_c   1.000
_cell.angle_alpha   90.00
_cell.angle_beta   90.00
_cell.angle_gamma   90.00
#
_symmetry.space_group_name_H-M   'P 1'
#
loop_
_entity.id
_entity.type
_entity.pdbx_description
1 polymer ?
#
loop_
_entity_poly.entity_id
_entity_poly.type
_entity_poly.pdbx_seq_one_letter_code
_entity_poly.pdbx_strand_id
1 'polypeptide(L)'
;MNLVWLAFTILAALLGIMLSAKAVDPGMMIHGMLFSIAAVISAYALISRHYRSVNEPILTSGSGSVNYNIDIIKAGVIASSFWGVVGFSVGLVIALQLAFPVLNFDLPWTNFGRLRPLHTSAVVFAFGGNILIMTSFHAVQRTCRARLAGDLAPWFVFWGYQLFIVLAATGYVLGITQSKEYAEPEWYVDIWLTIVWVAYLLVFLATLWKRKEKHIYVANWFFLAFIVTVAMLHIVNNLSMPVSFTGVKSYSLFAGVQSALTQWWYGHNAVGFFLTAGFLGIMYYFIPKRVNRPVYS
;
A
#
# COMPACT_ATOMS: atom_id res chain seq x y z
N MET A 1 6.32 -17.00 20.72
CA MET A 1 6.54 -15.62 20.23
C MET A 1 7.26 -15.66 18.89
N ASN A 2 6.82 -14.90 17.88
CA ASN A 2 7.56 -14.84 16.60
C ASN A 2 8.68 -13.80 16.69
N LEU A 3 9.88 -14.26 17.07
CA LEU A 3 11.04 -13.39 17.36
C LEU A 3 11.51 -12.60 16.14
N VAL A 4 11.33 -13.11 14.92
CA VAL A 4 11.75 -12.43 13.69
C VAL A 4 10.95 -11.15 13.47
N TRP A 5 9.61 -11.20 13.58
CA TRP A 5 8.76 -10.02 13.44
C TRP A 5 8.97 -9.02 14.59
N LEU A 6 9.21 -9.53 15.80
CA LEU A 6 9.51 -8.65 16.94
C LEU A 6 10.84 -7.92 16.74
N ALA A 7 11.91 -8.63 16.36
CA ALA A 7 13.20 -8.03 16.05
C ALA A 7 13.09 -7.01 14.91
N PHE A 8 12.35 -7.33 13.84
CA PHE A 8 12.09 -6.40 12.74
C PHE A 8 11.41 -5.10 13.23
N THR A 9 10.36 -5.20 14.03
CA THR A 9 9.66 -4.00 14.56
C THR A 9 10.54 -3.18 15.51
N ILE A 10 11.37 -3.82 16.34
CA ILE A 10 12.32 -3.12 17.21
C ILE A 10 13.37 -2.38 16.37
N LEU A 11 13.96 -3.04 15.37
CA LEU A 11 14.94 -2.41 14.48
C LEU A 11 14.32 -1.25 13.68
N ALA A 12 13.08 -1.41 13.21
CA ALA A 12 12.34 -0.33 12.55
C ALA A 12 12.09 0.85 13.50
N ALA A 13 11.75 0.59 14.77
CA ALA A 13 11.56 1.64 15.76
C ALA A 13 12.85 2.43 16.02
N LEU A 14 13.97 1.73 16.17
CA LEU A 14 15.30 2.33 16.35
C LEU A 14 15.73 3.14 15.12
N LEU A 15 15.46 2.62 13.91
CA LEU A 15 15.72 3.34 12.67
C LEU A 15 14.91 4.64 12.60
N GLY A 16 13.61 4.60 12.94
CA GLY A 16 12.77 5.79 12.99
C GLY A 16 13.26 6.84 14.00
N ILE A 17 13.68 6.40 15.20
CA ILE A 17 14.29 7.28 16.21
C ILE A 17 15.58 7.90 15.68
N MET A 18 16.45 7.10 15.04
CA MET A 18 17.71 7.58 14.48
C MET A 18 17.47 8.61 13.37
N LEU A 19 16.56 8.34 12.44
CA LEU A 19 16.19 9.26 11.36
C LEU A 19 15.63 10.57 11.93
N SER A 20 14.81 10.49 12.97
CA SER A 20 14.23 11.66 13.63
C SER A 20 15.28 12.49 14.38
N ALA A 21 16.11 11.84 15.19
CA ALA A 21 17.12 12.50 16.01
C ALA A 21 18.25 13.15 15.19
N LYS A 22 18.54 12.62 14.00
CA LYS A 22 19.57 13.14 13.08
C LYS A 22 18.98 13.87 11.86
N ALA A 23 17.69 14.21 11.90
CA ALA A 23 17.00 14.85 10.79
C ALA A 23 17.64 16.20 10.44
N VAL A 24 17.89 16.44 9.15
CA VAL A 24 18.37 17.75 8.66
C VAL A 24 17.22 18.73 8.42
N ASP A 25 15.99 18.24 8.37
CA ASP A 25 14.79 19.04 8.14
C ASP A 25 13.60 18.53 8.99
N PRO A 26 12.61 19.40 9.29
CA PRO A 26 11.46 19.01 10.12
C PRO A 26 10.59 17.90 9.51
N GLY A 27 10.58 17.76 8.19
CA GLY A 27 9.81 16.73 7.49
C GLY A 27 10.34 15.33 7.81
N MET A 28 11.66 15.15 7.72
CA MET A 28 12.30 13.89 8.09
C MET A 28 12.15 13.62 9.59
N MET A 29 12.23 14.65 10.43
CA MET A 29 12.00 14.52 11.87
C MET A 29 10.62 13.93 12.16
N ILE A 30 9.57 14.51 11.58
CA ILE A 30 8.17 14.08 11.75
C ILE A 30 7.97 12.68 11.20
N HIS A 31 8.44 12.40 9.97
CA HIS A 31 8.24 11.09 9.36
C HIS A 31 9.02 9.98 10.07
N GLY A 32 10.21 10.28 10.61
CA GLY A 32 10.96 9.37 11.49
C GLY A 32 10.21 9.05 12.78
N MET A 33 9.56 10.04 13.40
CA MET A 33 8.69 9.83 14.58
C MET A 33 7.48 8.96 14.22
N LEU A 34 6.77 9.27 13.14
CA LEU A 34 5.61 8.47 12.70
C LEU A 34 6.00 7.02 12.43
N PHE A 35 7.13 6.80 11.78
CA PHE A 35 7.67 5.48 11.52
C PHE A 35 7.99 4.72 12.82
N SER A 36 8.66 5.39 13.77
CA SER A 36 8.98 4.79 15.07
C SER A 36 7.74 4.45 15.89
N ILE A 37 6.77 5.36 15.96
CA ILE A 37 5.50 5.14 16.67
C ILE A 37 4.76 3.94 16.07
N ALA A 38 4.65 3.86 14.74
CA ALA A 38 4.02 2.73 14.08
C ALA A 38 4.74 1.40 14.37
N ALA A 39 6.07 1.41 14.42
CA ALA A 39 6.88 0.25 14.76
C ALA A 39 6.70 -0.20 16.23
N VAL A 40 6.66 0.74 17.18
CA VAL A 40 6.39 0.46 18.60
C VAL A 40 4.98 -0.10 18.80
N ILE A 41 3.97 0.50 18.17
CA ILE A 41 2.59 -0.02 18.20
C ILE A 41 2.54 -1.43 17.63
N SER A 42 3.27 -1.70 16.54
CA SER A 42 3.35 -3.03 15.94
C SER A 42 4.02 -4.04 16.87
N ALA A 43 5.11 -3.68 17.54
CA ALA A 43 5.77 -4.52 18.54
C ALA A 43 4.83 -4.86 19.69
N TYR A 44 4.13 -3.86 20.23
CA TYR A 44 3.11 -4.05 21.27
C TYR A 44 1.98 -4.98 20.81
N ALA A 45 1.48 -4.80 19.58
CA ALA A 45 0.43 -5.65 19.02
C ALA A 45 0.90 -7.11 18.85
N LEU A 46 2.15 -7.33 18.43
CA LEU A 46 2.74 -8.66 18.32
C LEU A 46 2.89 -9.35 19.68
N ILE A 47 3.36 -8.62 20.69
CA ILE A 47 3.48 -9.10 22.08
C ILE A 47 2.08 -9.43 22.64
N SER A 48 1.13 -8.52 22.49
CA SER A 48 -0.25 -8.69 22.94
C SER A 48 -0.92 -9.89 22.28
N ARG A 49 -0.74 -10.05 20.96
CA ARG A 49 -1.22 -11.22 20.22
C ARG A 49 -0.61 -12.51 20.75
N HIS A 50 0.69 -12.52 21.07
CA HIS A 50 1.33 -13.70 21.63
C HIS A 50 0.70 -14.11 22.97
N TYR A 51 0.54 -13.17 23.91
CA TYR A 51 -0.08 -13.46 25.20
C TYR A 51 -1.55 -13.92 25.05
N ARG A 52 -2.32 -13.32 24.15
CA ARG A 52 -3.68 -13.79 23.85
C ARG A 52 -3.70 -15.22 23.30
N SER A 53 -2.79 -15.54 22.37
CA SER A 53 -2.71 -16.88 21.76
C SER A 53 -2.30 -17.98 22.74
N VAL A 54 -1.57 -17.64 23.80
CA VAL A 54 -1.19 -18.59 24.87
C VAL A 54 -2.38 -18.90 25.78
N ASN A 55 -3.32 -17.97 25.90
CA ASN A 55 -4.45 -18.04 26.83
C ASN A 55 -5.76 -18.53 26.18
N GLU A 56 -5.79 -18.73 24.85
CA GLU A 56 -6.96 -19.26 24.14
C GLU A 56 -6.81 -20.77 23.88
N PRO A 57 -7.83 -21.61 24.19
CA PRO A 57 -7.79 -23.02 23.85
C PRO A 57 -7.76 -23.20 22.32
N ILE A 58 -6.93 -24.14 21.85
CA ILE A 58 -6.81 -24.46 20.43
C ILE A 58 -8.14 -25.05 19.95
N LEU A 59 -8.98 -24.24 19.31
CA LEU A 59 -10.14 -24.73 18.57
C LEU A 59 -9.63 -25.41 17.30
N THR A 60 -9.52 -26.74 17.33
CA THR A 60 -9.31 -27.54 16.13
C THR A 60 -10.52 -27.36 15.22
N SER A 61 -10.35 -26.68 14.09
CA SER A 61 -11.41 -26.56 13.08
C SER A 61 -11.71 -27.94 12.48
N GLY A 62 -12.72 -28.62 13.01
CA GLY A 62 -13.16 -29.96 12.65
C GLY A 62 -13.98 -30.08 11.37
N SER A 63 -13.74 -29.24 10.36
CA SER A 63 -14.45 -29.34 9.07
C SER A 63 -13.45 -29.34 7.93
N GLY A 64 -13.53 -30.30 7.01
CA GLY A 64 -12.63 -30.43 5.84
C GLY A 64 -12.63 -29.25 4.85
N SER A 65 -13.25 -28.11 5.19
CA SER A 65 -13.19 -26.86 4.44
C SER A 65 -11.93 -26.05 4.77
N VAL A 66 -11.33 -25.42 3.77
CA VAL A 66 -10.15 -24.57 3.92
C VAL A 66 -10.46 -23.37 4.82
N ASN A 67 -9.73 -23.21 5.93
CA ASN A 67 -9.83 -22.05 6.81
C ASN A 67 -9.16 -20.83 6.15
N TYR A 68 -9.94 -19.98 5.47
CA TYR A 68 -9.44 -18.75 4.85
C TYR A 68 -9.12 -17.65 5.87
N ASN A 69 -8.12 -16.83 5.58
CA ASN A 69 -7.80 -15.64 6.37
C ASN A 69 -8.75 -14.51 5.97
N ILE A 70 -9.87 -14.38 6.70
CA ILE A 70 -10.93 -13.41 6.43
C ILE A 70 -10.75 -12.11 7.22
N ASP A 71 -10.09 -12.16 8.38
CA ASP A 71 -9.99 -11.00 9.27
C ASP A 71 -9.24 -9.84 8.63
N ILE A 72 -8.17 -10.14 7.89
CA ILE A 72 -7.45 -9.13 7.12
C ILE A 72 -8.32 -8.49 6.03
N ILE A 73 -9.16 -9.30 5.36
CA ILE A 73 -10.08 -8.81 4.33
C ILE A 73 -11.10 -7.86 4.95
N LYS A 74 -11.64 -8.18 6.14
CA LYS A 74 -12.55 -7.29 6.87
C LYS A 74 -11.88 -5.98 7.24
N ALA A 75 -10.66 -6.03 7.78
CA ALA A 75 -9.89 -4.84 8.14
C ALA A 75 -9.67 -3.93 6.92
N GLY A 76 -9.28 -4.51 5.78
CA GLY A 76 -9.06 -3.73 4.58
C GLY A 76 -10.33 -3.23 3.89
N VAL A 77 -11.49 -3.89 4.03
CA VAL A 77 -12.78 -3.31 3.59
C VAL A 77 -13.12 -2.04 4.37
N ILE A 78 -12.86 -2.03 5.68
CA ILE A 78 -13.03 -0.83 6.52
C ILE A 78 -12.06 0.25 6.06
N ALA A 79 -10.78 -0.10 5.88
CA ALA A 79 -9.76 0.85 5.41
C ALA A 79 -10.08 1.42 4.02
N SER A 80 -10.48 0.58 3.05
CA SER A 80 -10.93 1.02 1.73
C SER A 80 -12.06 2.03 1.84
N SER A 81 -13.09 1.73 2.63
CA SER A 81 -14.24 2.63 2.79
C SER A 81 -13.82 3.97 3.40
N PHE A 82 -12.98 3.93 4.43
CA PHE A 82 -12.41 5.12 5.07
C PHE A 82 -11.61 5.98 4.08
N TRP A 83 -10.65 5.39 3.36
CA TRP A 83 -9.82 6.13 2.41
C TRP A 83 -10.61 6.61 1.18
N GLY A 84 -11.67 5.90 0.79
CA GLY A 84 -12.61 6.37 -0.23
C GLY A 84 -13.29 7.67 0.20
N VAL A 85 -13.84 7.70 1.42
CA VAL A 85 -14.46 8.92 1.98
C VAL A 85 -13.44 10.05 2.08
N VAL A 86 -12.24 9.80 2.61
CA VAL A 86 -11.18 10.81 2.72
C VAL A 86 -10.79 11.33 1.34
N GLY A 87 -10.45 10.44 0.40
CA GLY A 87 -9.99 10.80 -0.94
C GLY A 87 -11.03 11.60 -1.73
N PHE A 88 -12.29 11.17 -1.72
CA PHE A 88 -13.37 11.90 -2.41
C PHE A 88 -13.71 13.22 -1.73
N SER A 89 -13.62 13.31 -0.39
CA SER A 89 -13.82 14.57 0.33
C SER A 89 -12.74 15.60 -0.02
N VAL A 90 -11.46 15.20 -0.05
CA VAL A 90 -10.38 16.09 -0.52
C VAL A 90 -10.60 16.48 -1.98
N GLY A 91 -11.09 15.55 -2.82
CA GLY A 91 -11.47 15.81 -4.21
C GLY A 91 -12.53 16.92 -4.33
N LEU A 92 -13.57 16.85 -3.50
CA LEU A 92 -14.60 17.90 -3.42
C LEU A 92 -14.00 19.23 -2.97
N VAL A 93 -13.13 19.24 -1.95
CA VAL A 93 -12.47 20.45 -1.45
C VAL A 93 -11.64 21.11 -2.56
N ILE A 94 -10.79 20.37 -3.27
CA ILE A 94 -9.94 20.95 -4.32
C ILE A 94 -10.76 21.40 -5.54
N ALA A 95 -11.88 20.73 -5.84
CA ALA A 95 -12.82 21.18 -6.87
C ALA A 95 -13.46 22.53 -6.48
N LEU A 96 -13.87 22.67 -5.22
CA LEU A 96 -14.39 23.93 -4.68
C LEU A 96 -13.32 25.03 -4.63
N GLN A 97 -12.05 24.71 -4.39
CA GLN A 97 -10.95 25.68 -4.45
C GLN A 97 -10.72 26.24 -5.86
N LEU A 98 -10.96 25.44 -6.91
CA LEU A 98 -10.92 25.92 -8.29
C LEU A 98 -12.09 26.87 -8.60
N ALA A 99 -13.27 26.61 -8.03
CA ALA A 99 -14.44 27.46 -8.20
C ALA A 99 -14.38 28.74 -7.33
N PHE A 100 -13.88 28.60 -6.10
CA PHE A 100 -13.82 29.63 -5.08
C PHE A 100 -12.42 29.65 -4.44
N PRO A 101 -11.46 30.40 -5.02
CA PRO A 101 -10.06 30.41 -4.56
C PRO A 101 -9.87 30.82 -3.08
N VAL A 102 -10.81 31.56 -2.49
CA VAL A 102 -10.81 31.91 -1.05
C VAL A 102 -10.74 30.68 -0.13
N LEU A 103 -11.20 29.51 -0.59
CA LEU A 103 -11.14 28.24 0.15
C LEU A 103 -9.72 27.65 0.25
N ASN A 104 -8.70 28.32 -0.28
CA ASN A 104 -7.30 28.00 0.02
C ASN A 104 -6.87 28.48 1.42
N PHE A 105 -7.61 29.43 2.02
CA PHE A 105 -7.38 29.99 3.36
C PHE A 105 -6.01 30.64 3.59
N ASP A 106 -5.22 30.88 2.54
CA ASP A 106 -3.84 31.40 2.63
C ASP A 106 -2.92 30.60 3.57
N LEU A 107 -3.23 29.32 3.80
CA LEU A 107 -2.40 28.40 4.58
C LEU A 107 -1.65 27.44 3.65
N PRO A 108 -0.36 27.15 3.90
CA PRO A 108 0.42 26.26 3.05
C PRO A 108 -0.19 24.85 2.92
N TRP A 109 -0.72 24.28 3.99
CA TRP A 109 -1.23 22.90 4.05
C TRP A 109 -2.65 22.71 3.49
N THR A 110 -3.44 23.78 3.35
CA THR A 110 -4.75 23.73 2.67
C THR A 110 -4.68 24.19 1.22
N ASN A 111 -3.53 24.66 0.75
CA ASN A 111 -3.38 25.15 -0.61
C ASN A 111 -3.60 24.04 -1.65
N PHE A 112 -4.29 24.38 -2.74
CA PHE A 112 -4.61 23.48 -3.85
C PHE A 112 -3.40 22.69 -4.36
N GLY A 113 -2.23 23.33 -4.47
CA GLY A 113 -1.00 22.68 -4.95
C GLY A 113 -0.54 21.51 -4.08
N ARG A 114 -0.82 21.54 -2.77
CA ARG A 114 -0.51 20.44 -1.83
C ARG A 114 -1.64 19.43 -1.71
N LEU A 115 -2.89 19.90 -1.77
CA LEU A 115 -4.06 19.03 -1.66
C LEU A 115 -4.32 18.21 -2.94
N ARG A 116 -3.89 18.67 -4.12
CA ARG A 116 -4.03 17.92 -5.38
C ARG A 116 -3.32 16.56 -5.32
N PRO A 117 -2.01 16.45 -5.05
CA PRO A 117 -1.35 15.14 -4.94
C PRO A 117 -1.90 14.32 -3.76
N LEU A 118 -2.36 14.97 -2.68
CA LEU A 118 -3.06 14.28 -1.58
C LEU A 118 -4.34 13.59 -2.09
N HIS A 119 -5.19 14.28 -2.84
CA HIS A 119 -6.38 13.70 -3.43
C HIS A 119 -6.04 12.54 -4.37
N THR A 120 -5.12 12.77 -5.32
CA THR A 120 -4.71 11.77 -6.32
C THR A 120 -4.24 10.50 -5.62
N SER A 121 -3.30 10.61 -4.69
CA SER A 121 -2.76 9.43 -3.99
C SER A 121 -3.77 8.80 -3.03
N ALA A 122 -4.65 9.58 -2.39
CA ALA A 122 -5.70 9.02 -1.54
C ALA A 122 -6.71 8.20 -2.34
N VAL A 123 -7.12 8.65 -3.53
CA VAL A 123 -8.09 7.92 -4.35
C VAL A 123 -7.45 6.74 -5.09
N VAL A 124 -6.27 6.94 -5.68
CA VAL A 124 -5.59 5.88 -6.44
C VAL A 124 -4.98 4.84 -5.52
N PHE A 125 -4.07 5.24 -4.63
CA PHE A 125 -3.30 4.29 -3.83
C PHE A 125 -4.00 3.95 -2.51
N ALA A 126 -4.52 4.93 -1.76
CA ALA A 126 -5.14 4.58 -0.48
C ALA A 126 -6.47 3.82 -0.65
N PHE A 127 -7.40 4.36 -1.44
CA PHE A 127 -8.68 3.71 -1.75
C PHE A 127 -8.51 2.55 -2.73
N GLY A 128 -8.03 2.82 -3.95
CA GLY A 128 -7.87 1.80 -4.99
C GLY A 128 -6.89 0.70 -4.59
N GLY A 129 -5.76 1.06 -3.97
CA GLY A 129 -4.77 0.07 -3.51
C GLY A 129 -5.27 -0.85 -2.40
N ASN A 130 -5.98 -0.32 -1.39
CA ASN A 130 -6.61 -1.19 -0.40
C ASN A 130 -7.63 -2.15 -1.05
N ILE A 131 -8.44 -1.65 -2.00
CA ILE A 131 -9.37 -2.49 -2.74
C ILE A 131 -8.61 -3.61 -3.45
N LEU A 132 -7.54 -3.30 -4.19
CA LEU A 132 -6.76 -4.28 -4.94
C LEU A 132 -6.12 -5.34 -4.04
N ILE A 133 -5.46 -4.93 -2.94
CA ILE A 133 -4.81 -5.88 -2.03
C ILE A 133 -5.86 -6.81 -1.39
N MET A 134 -6.99 -6.26 -0.93
CA MET A 134 -8.00 -7.07 -0.24
C MET A 134 -8.75 -8.00 -1.19
N THR A 135 -9.09 -7.52 -2.38
CA THR A 135 -9.78 -8.32 -3.40
C THR A 135 -8.88 -9.39 -3.97
N SER A 136 -7.59 -9.11 -4.18
CA SER A 136 -6.62 -10.11 -4.62
C SER A 136 -6.44 -11.21 -3.55
N PHE A 137 -6.31 -10.83 -2.27
CA PHE A 137 -6.24 -11.77 -1.15
C PHE A 137 -7.52 -12.58 -0.98
N HIS A 138 -8.68 -11.99 -1.23
CA HIS A 138 -9.95 -12.69 -1.21
C HIS A 138 -10.06 -13.71 -2.35
N ALA A 139 -9.72 -13.28 -3.58
CA ALA A 139 -9.86 -14.05 -4.80
C ALA A 139 -8.85 -15.19 -4.83
N VAL A 140 -7.56 -14.92 -4.60
CA VAL A 140 -6.47 -15.92 -4.69
C VAL A 140 -6.69 -17.09 -3.74
N GLN A 141 -7.18 -16.82 -2.53
CA GLN A 141 -7.50 -17.88 -1.57
C GLN A 141 -8.56 -18.85 -2.09
N ARG A 142 -9.62 -18.30 -2.68
CA ARG A 142 -10.78 -19.07 -3.13
C ARG A 142 -10.53 -19.77 -4.46
N THR A 143 -9.86 -19.10 -5.39
CA THR A 143 -9.51 -19.68 -6.69
C THR A 143 -8.43 -20.76 -6.57
N CYS A 144 -7.52 -20.65 -5.60
CA CYS A 144 -6.53 -21.68 -5.32
C CYS A 144 -6.97 -22.75 -4.32
N ARG A 145 -8.12 -22.54 -3.64
CA ARG A 145 -8.59 -23.36 -2.52
C ARG A 145 -7.50 -23.55 -1.45
N ALA A 146 -6.84 -22.45 -1.09
CA ALA A 146 -5.76 -22.42 -0.11
C ALA A 146 -5.87 -21.17 0.77
N ARG A 147 -5.50 -21.28 2.06
CA ARG A 147 -5.34 -20.12 2.93
C ARG A 147 -4.16 -19.26 2.44
N LEU A 148 -4.22 -17.94 2.64
CA LEU A 148 -3.07 -17.05 2.40
C LEU A 148 -1.80 -17.59 3.04
N ALA A 149 -0.70 -17.44 2.33
CA ALA A 149 0.60 -17.82 2.83
C ALA A 149 1.05 -16.86 3.96
N GLY A 150 1.40 -17.46 5.10
CA GLY A 150 1.85 -16.72 6.28
C GLY A 150 0.68 -16.22 7.13
N ASP A 151 0.88 -16.24 8.43
CA ASP A 151 -0.10 -15.74 9.40
C ASP A 151 0.10 -14.22 9.63
N LEU A 152 1.34 -13.79 9.86
CA LEU A 152 1.70 -12.38 10.07
C LEU A 152 2.03 -11.63 8.79
N ALA A 153 2.53 -12.30 7.74
CA ALA A 153 2.96 -11.63 6.51
C ALA A 153 1.83 -10.86 5.80
N PRO A 154 0.59 -11.38 5.67
CA PRO A 154 -0.51 -10.58 5.14
C PRO A 154 -0.79 -9.33 5.99
N TRP A 155 -0.76 -9.46 7.32
CA TRP A 155 -0.97 -8.32 8.23
C TRP A 155 0.14 -7.27 8.14
N PHE A 156 1.38 -7.69 7.88
CA PHE A 156 2.47 -6.77 7.57
C PHE A 156 2.20 -6.01 6.26
N VAL A 157 1.71 -6.67 5.21
CA VAL A 157 1.31 -5.99 3.97
C VAL A 157 0.24 -4.93 4.26
N PHE A 158 -0.80 -5.28 5.02
CA PHE A 158 -1.86 -4.34 5.37
C PHE A 158 -1.33 -3.14 6.16
N TRP A 159 -0.72 -3.36 7.34
CA TRP A 159 -0.27 -2.26 8.19
C TRP A 159 0.90 -1.48 7.61
N GLY A 160 1.78 -2.15 6.86
CA GLY A 160 2.86 -1.50 6.14
C GLY A 160 2.34 -0.60 5.03
N TYR A 161 1.30 -1.03 4.31
CA TYR A 161 0.62 -0.20 3.31
C TYR A 161 -0.12 0.98 3.96
N GLN A 162 -0.74 0.77 5.13
CA GLN A 162 -1.33 1.87 5.90
C GLN A 162 -0.30 2.90 6.35
N LEU A 163 0.88 2.46 6.78
CA LEU A 163 1.97 3.38 7.13
C LEU A 163 2.46 4.16 5.91
N PHE A 164 2.59 3.52 4.75
CA PHE A 164 2.90 4.19 3.49
C PHE A 164 1.89 5.31 3.18
N ILE A 165 0.59 5.02 3.26
CA ILE A 165 -0.47 6.01 3.01
C ILE A 165 -0.37 7.19 3.97
N VAL A 166 -0.16 6.93 5.26
CA VAL A 166 -0.04 7.99 6.28
C VAL A 166 1.18 8.86 6.01
N LEU A 167 2.34 8.27 5.73
CA LEU A 167 3.56 9.01 5.40
C LEU A 167 3.40 9.85 4.12
N ALA A 168 2.75 9.31 3.09
CA ALA A 168 2.46 10.06 1.88
C ALA A 168 1.52 11.24 2.16
N ALA A 169 0.42 10.99 2.87
CA ALA A 169 -0.57 12.01 3.20
C ALA A 169 0.02 13.16 4.02
N THR A 170 0.80 12.86 5.06
CA THR A 170 1.49 13.88 5.85
C THR A 170 2.57 14.58 5.03
N GLY A 171 3.26 13.85 4.15
CA GLY A 171 4.25 14.42 3.24
C GLY A 171 3.66 15.51 2.35
N TYR A 172 2.53 15.24 1.70
CA TYR A 172 1.90 16.19 0.78
C TYR A 172 1.49 17.49 1.46
N VAL A 173 0.83 17.41 2.62
CA VAL A 173 0.40 18.62 3.35
C VAL A 173 1.60 19.43 3.88
N LEU A 174 2.73 18.78 4.16
CA LEU A 174 3.99 19.42 4.52
C LEU A 174 4.79 19.97 3.32
N GLY A 175 4.38 19.65 2.08
CA GLY A 175 5.07 20.09 0.86
C GLY A 175 6.24 19.19 0.46
N ILE A 176 6.28 17.96 0.98
CA ILE A 176 7.28 16.94 0.68
C ILE A 176 6.80 16.17 -0.53
N THR A 177 7.43 16.42 -1.68
CA THR A 177 7.09 15.78 -2.95
C THR A 177 8.28 15.76 -3.91
N GLN A 178 8.37 14.70 -4.71
CA GLN A 178 9.27 14.58 -5.87
C GLN A 178 8.78 15.36 -7.10
N SER A 179 7.58 15.95 -7.06
CA SER A 179 6.92 16.63 -8.20
C SER A 179 6.67 15.76 -9.45
N LYS A 180 6.68 14.43 -9.27
CA LYS A 180 6.34 13.43 -10.29
C LYS A 180 4.92 12.92 -10.05
N GLU A 181 4.02 13.07 -11.03
CA GLU A 181 2.62 12.65 -10.87
C GLU A 181 2.50 11.15 -10.54
N TYR A 182 1.65 10.81 -9.56
CA TYR A 182 1.48 9.45 -9.02
C TYR A 182 2.74 8.84 -8.36
N ALA A 183 3.87 9.53 -8.35
CA ALA A 183 5.14 9.13 -7.73
C ALA A 183 5.67 10.24 -6.81
N GLU A 184 4.76 10.98 -6.17
CA GLU A 184 5.09 12.13 -5.37
C GLU A 184 5.80 11.85 -4.04
N PRO A 185 5.60 10.71 -3.32
CA PRO A 185 6.32 10.46 -2.07
C PRO A 185 7.84 10.48 -2.26
N GLU A 186 8.60 10.91 -1.25
CA GLU A 186 10.07 10.95 -1.33
C GLU A 186 10.71 9.56 -1.09
N TRP A 187 11.99 9.46 -1.46
CA TRP A 187 12.79 8.23 -1.55
C TRP A 187 12.63 7.23 -0.39
N TYR A 188 12.54 7.69 0.85
CA TYR A 188 12.43 6.81 2.02
C TYR A 188 11.04 6.16 2.13
N VAL A 189 9.99 6.86 1.68
CA VAL A 189 8.63 6.32 1.57
C VAL A 189 8.56 5.33 0.41
N ASP A 190 9.30 5.58 -0.68
CA ASP A 190 9.41 4.66 -1.81
C ASP A 190 10.10 3.34 -1.46
N ILE A 191 11.19 3.40 -0.68
CA ILE A 191 11.86 2.22 -0.16
C ILE A 191 10.91 1.42 0.73
N TRP A 192 10.19 2.09 1.63
CA TRP A 192 9.21 1.44 2.49
C TRP A 192 8.12 0.74 1.69
N LEU A 193 7.53 1.42 0.70
CA LEU A 193 6.53 0.83 -0.18
C LEU A 193 7.11 -0.38 -0.93
N THR A 194 8.36 -0.29 -1.41
CA THR A 194 9.03 -1.41 -2.08
C THR A 194 9.10 -2.65 -1.18
N ILE A 195 9.47 -2.49 0.09
CA ILE A 195 9.52 -3.60 1.06
C ILE A 195 8.13 -4.22 1.26
N VAL A 196 7.10 -3.39 1.44
CA VAL A 196 5.71 -3.83 1.60
C VAL A 196 5.22 -4.57 0.34
N TRP A 197 5.55 -4.05 -0.84
CA TRP A 197 5.13 -4.60 -2.12
C TRP A 197 5.83 -5.92 -2.45
N VAL A 198 7.11 -6.06 -2.10
CA VAL A 198 7.83 -7.34 -2.19
C VAL A 198 7.20 -8.37 -1.27
N ALA A 199 6.87 -8.01 -0.02
CA ALA A 199 6.15 -8.92 0.87
C ALA A 199 4.78 -9.32 0.30
N TYR A 200 4.06 -8.38 -0.30
CA TYR A 200 2.79 -8.65 -0.96
C TYR A 200 2.94 -9.65 -2.12
N LEU A 201 3.92 -9.45 -3.00
CA LEU A 201 4.25 -10.37 -4.08
C LEU A 201 4.57 -11.77 -3.55
N LEU A 202 5.41 -11.88 -2.51
CA LEU A 202 5.79 -13.15 -1.91
C LEU A 202 4.59 -13.87 -1.28
N VAL A 203 3.70 -13.15 -0.58
CA VAL A 203 2.45 -13.73 -0.05
C VAL A 203 1.57 -14.25 -1.19
N PHE A 204 1.44 -13.48 -2.28
CA PHE A 204 0.61 -13.86 -3.42
C PHE A 204 1.17 -15.10 -4.14
N LEU A 205 2.46 -15.10 -4.47
CA LEU A 205 3.16 -16.22 -5.12
C LEU A 205 3.14 -17.49 -4.26
N ALA A 206 3.43 -17.37 -2.96
CA ALA A 206 3.40 -18.51 -2.06
C ALA A 206 1.97 -19.07 -1.88
N THR A 207 0.93 -18.25 -2.03
CA THR A 207 -0.46 -18.72 -2.04
C THR A 207 -0.78 -19.45 -3.33
N LEU A 208 -0.35 -18.94 -4.49
CA LEU A 208 -0.48 -19.62 -5.78
C LEU A 208 0.27 -20.95 -5.82
N TRP A 209 1.43 -21.04 -5.17
CA TRP A 209 2.20 -22.28 -5.08
C TRP A 209 1.43 -23.37 -4.32
N LYS A 210 0.67 -22.99 -3.29
CA LYS A 210 -0.13 -23.91 -2.45
C LYS A 210 -1.47 -24.32 -3.08
N ARG A 211 -1.75 -23.93 -4.32
CA ARG A 211 -3.02 -24.20 -4.99
C ARG A 211 -3.33 -25.69 -5.06
N LYS A 212 -4.62 -26.02 -4.95
CA LYS A 212 -5.13 -27.39 -5.14
C LYS A 212 -5.43 -27.70 -6.60
N GLU A 213 -5.91 -26.71 -7.34
CA GLU A 213 -6.19 -26.85 -8.76
C GLU A 213 -4.93 -26.70 -9.61
N LYS A 214 -4.75 -27.55 -10.63
CA LYS A 214 -3.56 -27.49 -11.50
C LYS A 214 -3.48 -26.16 -12.25
N HIS A 215 -4.62 -25.68 -12.75
CA HIS A 215 -4.74 -24.42 -13.48
C HIS A 215 -4.83 -23.22 -12.55
N ILE A 216 -4.22 -22.10 -12.95
CA ILE A 216 -4.36 -20.82 -12.27
C ILE A 216 -5.51 -20.06 -12.94
N TYR A 217 -6.49 -19.62 -12.16
CA TYR A 217 -7.63 -18.86 -12.66
C TYR A 217 -7.20 -17.52 -13.27
N VAL A 218 -7.87 -17.09 -14.34
CA VAL A 218 -7.50 -15.89 -15.13
C VAL A 218 -7.43 -14.62 -14.29
N ALA A 219 -8.29 -14.45 -13.28
CA ALA A 219 -8.18 -13.30 -12.37
C ALA A 219 -6.80 -13.20 -11.70
N ASN A 220 -6.18 -14.34 -11.36
CA ASN A 220 -4.86 -14.35 -10.74
C ASN A 220 -3.75 -14.02 -11.75
N TRP A 221 -3.96 -14.19 -13.05
CA TRP A 221 -3.01 -13.73 -14.07
C TRP A 221 -2.97 -12.20 -14.08
N PHE A 222 -4.14 -11.58 -14.10
CA PHE A 222 -4.28 -10.13 -14.04
C PHE A 222 -3.73 -9.57 -12.73
N PHE A 223 -4.05 -10.18 -11.59
CA PHE A 223 -3.46 -9.77 -10.31
C PHE A 223 -1.93 -9.93 -10.30
N LEU A 224 -1.40 -11.06 -10.77
CA LEU A 224 0.05 -11.25 -10.78
C LEU A 224 0.76 -10.27 -11.71
N ALA A 225 0.23 -10.04 -12.91
CA ALA A 225 0.75 -9.05 -13.85
C ALA A 225 0.72 -7.64 -13.25
N PHE A 226 -0.37 -7.27 -12.57
CA PHE A 226 -0.46 -6.03 -11.80
C PHE A 226 0.65 -5.92 -10.76
N ILE A 227 0.80 -6.92 -9.88
CA ILE A 227 1.75 -6.86 -8.76
C ILE A 227 3.18 -6.71 -9.28
N VAL A 228 3.56 -7.53 -10.27
CA VAL A 228 4.92 -7.57 -10.83
C VAL A 228 5.23 -6.29 -11.59
N THR A 229 4.35 -5.87 -12.50
CA THR A 229 4.61 -4.68 -13.30
C THR A 229 4.65 -3.44 -12.43
N VAL A 230 3.72 -3.25 -11.48
CA VAL A 230 3.75 -2.09 -10.57
C VAL A 230 5.04 -2.03 -9.75
N ALA A 231 5.57 -3.17 -9.30
CA ALA A 231 6.87 -3.20 -8.60
C ALA A 231 8.00 -2.66 -9.50
N MET A 232 8.04 -3.13 -10.76
CA MET A 232 9.04 -2.69 -11.73
C MET A 232 8.90 -1.20 -12.07
N LEU A 233 7.67 -0.72 -12.31
CA LEU A 233 7.38 0.68 -12.57
C LEU A 233 7.86 1.56 -11.41
N HIS A 234 7.50 1.19 -10.17
CA HIS A 234 7.85 1.91 -8.95
C HIS A 234 9.37 2.00 -8.78
N ILE A 235 10.09 0.89 -8.92
CA ILE A 235 11.55 0.87 -8.75
C ILE A 235 12.23 1.76 -9.79
N VAL A 236 11.86 1.65 -11.06
CA VAL A 236 12.55 2.37 -12.14
C VAL A 236 12.25 3.87 -12.11
N ASN A 237 10.99 4.28 -11.95
CA ASN A 237 10.63 5.70 -12.01
C ASN A 237 11.16 6.50 -10.80
N ASN A 238 11.27 5.84 -9.66
CA ASN A 238 11.63 6.45 -8.39
C ASN A 238 13.13 6.31 -8.07
N LEU A 239 13.95 5.88 -9.04
CA LEU A 239 15.40 6.01 -8.95
C LEU A 239 15.75 7.49 -8.77
N SER A 240 16.19 7.80 -7.55
CA SER A 240 16.49 9.14 -7.11
C SER A 240 17.68 9.12 -6.16
N MET A 241 18.47 10.18 -6.20
CA MET A 241 19.60 10.38 -5.31
C MET A 241 19.17 11.26 -4.15
N PRO A 242 19.13 10.74 -2.91
CA PRO A 242 18.84 11.57 -1.74
C PRO A 242 19.96 12.59 -1.55
N VAL A 243 19.60 13.84 -1.27
CA VAL A 243 20.57 14.92 -0.98
C VAL A 243 21.27 14.65 0.36
N SER A 244 20.56 14.02 1.29
CA SER A 244 21.07 13.54 2.58
C SER A 244 20.30 12.29 3.00
N PHE A 245 20.98 11.35 3.66
CA PHE A 245 20.35 10.14 4.22
C PHE A 245 19.37 10.42 5.36
N THR A 246 19.44 11.61 5.97
CA THR A 246 18.53 12.06 7.04
C THR A 246 17.75 13.31 6.64
N GLY A 247 17.57 13.53 5.34
CA GLY A 247 16.72 14.59 4.79
C GLY A 247 15.68 14.05 3.83
N VAL A 248 14.58 14.79 3.67
CA VAL A 248 13.49 14.34 2.78
C VAL A 248 13.82 14.46 1.31
N LYS A 249 14.67 15.42 0.92
CA LYS A 249 14.84 15.77 -0.50
C LYS A 249 15.71 14.79 -1.27
N SER A 250 15.23 14.43 -2.45
CA SER A 250 15.95 13.67 -3.47
C SER A 250 15.84 14.33 -4.84
N TYR A 251 16.76 13.99 -5.73
CA TYR A 251 16.69 14.36 -7.15
C TYR A 251 16.56 13.11 -8.02
N SER A 252 15.64 13.15 -8.98
CA SER A 252 15.46 12.09 -9.98
C SER A 252 16.77 11.77 -10.69
N LEU A 253 17.03 10.48 -10.91
CA LEU A 253 18.17 10.00 -11.70
C LEU A 253 18.09 10.50 -13.16
N PHE A 254 16.87 10.64 -13.68
CA PHE A 254 16.60 11.12 -15.04
C PHE A 254 16.28 12.61 -15.07
N ALA A 255 16.63 13.28 -16.17
CA ALA A 255 16.34 14.69 -16.44
C ALA A 255 15.73 14.92 -17.84
N GLY A 256 15.11 16.08 -18.05
CA GLY A 256 14.57 16.52 -19.34
C GLY A 256 13.62 15.50 -20.00
N VAL A 257 13.82 15.25 -21.30
CA VAL A 257 12.98 14.33 -22.09
C VAL A 257 13.03 12.89 -21.55
N GLN A 258 14.17 12.43 -21.04
CA GLN A 258 14.28 11.09 -20.44
C GLN A 258 13.44 10.98 -19.16
N SER A 259 13.44 12.03 -18.33
CA SER A 259 12.58 12.09 -17.14
C SER A 259 11.10 12.10 -17.53
N ALA A 260 10.72 12.86 -18.56
CA ALA A 260 9.34 12.90 -19.05
C ALA A 260 8.89 11.52 -19.60
N LEU A 261 9.75 10.85 -20.37
CA LEU A 261 9.45 9.52 -20.92
C LEU A 261 9.31 8.47 -19.82
N THR A 262 10.27 8.41 -18.88
CA THR A 262 10.21 7.47 -17.76
C THR A 262 9.00 7.74 -16.86
N GLN A 263 8.70 9.01 -16.59
CA GLN A 263 7.54 9.44 -15.81
C GLN A 263 6.21 9.05 -16.46
N TRP A 264 6.05 9.21 -17.77
CA TRP A 264 4.78 8.86 -18.43
C TRP A 264 4.67 7.40 -18.83
N TRP A 265 5.78 6.71 -19.05
CA TRP A 265 5.81 5.26 -19.04
C TRP A 265 5.31 4.73 -17.69
N TYR A 266 5.78 5.28 -16.57
CA TYR A 266 5.25 4.99 -15.24
C TYR A 266 3.77 5.36 -15.12
N GLY A 267 3.41 6.62 -15.38
CA GLY A 267 2.05 7.14 -15.15
C GLY A 267 0.98 6.41 -15.95
N HIS A 268 1.22 6.14 -17.24
CA HIS A 268 0.27 5.38 -18.05
C HIS A 268 0.15 3.94 -17.56
N ASN A 269 1.28 3.27 -17.31
CA ASN A 269 1.24 1.87 -16.86
C ASN A 269 0.79 1.74 -15.40
N ALA A 270 0.89 2.78 -14.57
CA ALA A 270 0.27 2.83 -13.26
C ALA A 270 -1.24 2.70 -13.42
N VAL A 271 -1.88 3.51 -14.28
CA VAL A 271 -3.31 3.31 -14.59
C VAL A 271 -3.54 1.96 -15.27
N GLY A 272 -2.73 1.59 -16.26
CA GLY A 272 -2.90 0.35 -17.04
C GLY A 272 -2.81 -0.94 -16.23
N PHE A 273 -1.93 -1.02 -15.23
CA PHE A 273 -1.76 -2.22 -14.41
C PHE A 273 -2.43 -2.11 -13.06
N PHE A 274 -2.34 -0.97 -12.38
CA PHE A 274 -2.96 -0.76 -11.08
C PHE A 274 -4.49 -0.61 -11.22
N LEU A 275 -4.95 0.33 -12.05
CA LEU A 275 -6.37 0.67 -12.17
C LEU A 275 -7.12 -0.12 -13.24
N THR A 276 -6.43 -0.72 -14.22
CA THR A 276 -7.06 -1.57 -15.23
C THR A 276 -6.80 -3.04 -14.97
N ALA A 277 -5.55 -3.54 -15.09
CA ALA A 277 -5.29 -4.97 -14.94
C ALA A 277 -5.71 -5.51 -13.55
N GLY A 278 -5.35 -4.81 -12.47
CA GLY A 278 -5.75 -5.19 -11.12
C GLY A 278 -7.27 -5.26 -10.95
N PHE A 279 -8.00 -4.26 -11.46
CA PHE A 279 -9.47 -4.24 -11.41
C PHE A 279 -10.13 -5.23 -12.39
N LEU A 280 -9.48 -5.58 -13.50
CA LEU A 280 -9.90 -6.73 -14.32
C LEU A 280 -9.80 -8.03 -13.52
N GLY A 281 -8.76 -8.20 -12.70
CA GLY A 281 -8.69 -9.31 -11.73
C GLY A 281 -9.91 -9.37 -10.81
N ILE A 282 -10.35 -8.22 -10.29
CA ILE A 282 -11.58 -8.10 -9.49
C ILE A 282 -12.79 -8.52 -10.32
N MET A 283 -12.94 -7.95 -11.52
CA MET A 283 -14.04 -8.23 -12.43
C MET A 283 -14.16 -9.73 -12.76
N TYR A 284 -13.05 -10.36 -13.16
CA TYR A 284 -12.99 -11.78 -13.50
C TYR A 284 -13.34 -12.70 -12.33
N TYR A 285 -13.15 -12.24 -11.08
CA TYR A 285 -13.59 -13.00 -9.91
C TYR A 285 -15.05 -12.70 -9.54
N PHE A 286 -15.39 -11.43 -9.34
CA PHE A 286 -16.66 -11.03 -8.73
C PHE A 286 -17.83 -11.05 -9.70
N ILE A 287 -17.67 -10.72 -10.99
CA ILE A 287 -18.79 -10.75 -11.94
C ILE A 287 -19.35 -12.17 -12.08
N PRO A 288 -18.57 -13.18 -12.51
CA PRO A 288 -19.08 -14.55 -12.66
C PRO A 288 -19.64 -15.09 -11.34
N LYS A 289 -19.00 -14.74 -10.23
CA LYS A 289 -19.44 -15.15 -8.89
C LYS A 289 -20.77 -14.52 -8.49
N ARG A 290 -21.02 -13.26 -8.85
CA ARG A 290 -22.24 -12.53 -8.50
C ARG A 290 -23.41 -12.91 -9.39
N VAL A 291 -23.17 -13.11 -10.69
CA VAL A 291 -24.23 -13.49 -11.63
C VAL A 291 -24.46 -15.00 -11.71
N ASN A 292 -23.59 -15.79 -11.07
CA ASN A 292 -23.63 -17.25 -11.07
C ASN A 292 -23.68 -17.86 -12.49
N ARG A 293 -22.86 -17.32 -13.39
CA ARG A 293 -22.72 -17.75 -14.79
C ARG A 293 -21.26 -18.06 -15.12
N PRO A 294 -20.98 -18.94 -16.10
CA PRO A 294 -19.63 -19.17 -16.58
C PRO A 294 -19.04 -17.88 -17.20
N VAL A 295 -17.70 -17.81 -17.24
CA VAL A 295 -16.98 -16.74 -17.92
C VAL A 295 -17.23 -16.85 -19.43
N TYR A 296 -17.60 -15.74 -20.05
CA TYR A 296 -17.77 -15.60 -21.50
C TYR A 296 -16.47 -15.08 -22.15
N SER A 297 -16.23 -15.41 -23.42
CA SER A 297 -15.08 -14.94 -24.22
C SER A 297 -15.54 -14.07 -25.38
#